data_AF-A0A8H9MAU9-F1
#
_entry.id   AF-A0A8H9MAU9-F1
#
_cell.length_a   1.000
_cell.length_b   1.000
_cell.length_c   1.000
_cell.angle_alpha   90.00
_cell.angle_beta   90.00
_cell.angle_gamma   90.00
#
_symmetry.space_group_name_H-M   'P 1'
#
loop_
_entity.id
_entity.type
_entity.pdbx_description
1 polymer ?
#
loop_
_entity_poly.entity_id
_entity_poly.type
_entity_poly.pdbx_seq_one_letter_code
_entity_poly.pdbx_strand_id
1 'polypeptide(L)'
;MLSRALLRVAAWAAATLLAMAMSWFGVHSVLSSDAFGDAPQAIPVAAPTPSLTPTLAPPTSLTLPPTTSSPSSRTTSSAPPSSSSPASTSQADADVRSYQLTGGRVVLELGATSAKLVSATPETGWQVQAWQADGWLRVDFSRDGTTSSCFVTWNGHPPTVQTT
;
A
#
# COMPACT_ATOMS: atom_id res chain seq x y z
N MET A 1 38.05 44.42 -9.99
CA MET A 1 37.51 43.87 -8.72
C MET A 1 36.31 42.93 -8.91
N LEU A 2 35.54 43.05 -10.00
CA LEU A 2 34.31 42.27 -10.26
C LEU A 2 34.52 40.75 -10.47
N SER A 3 35.64 40.34 -11.07
CA SER A 3 35.95 38.93 -11.38
C SER A 3 36.11 38.03 -10.14
N ARG A 4 36.68 38.55 -9.04
CA ARG A 4 36.88 37.77 -7.80
C ARG A 4 35.58 37.50 -7.05
N ALA A 5 34.59 38.39 -7.17
CA ALA A 5 33.26 38.18 -6.60
C ALA A 5 32.48 37.11 -7.39
N LEU A 6 32.51 37.17 -8.73
CA LEU A 6 31.95 36.15 -9.62
C LEU A 6 32.54 34.75 -9.35
N LEU A 7 33.86 34.65 -9.24
CA LEU A 7 34.55 33.40 -8.92
C LEU A 7 34.13 32.82 -7.56
N ARG A 8 33.91 33.65 -6.54
CA ARG A 8 33.45 33.19 -5.22
C ARG A 8 32.02 32.69 -5.24
N VAL A 9 31.11 33.38 -5.94
CA VAL A 9 29.72 32.94 -6.08
C VAL A 9 29.64 31.64 -6.87
N ALA A 10 30.42 31.52 -7.96
CA ALA A 10 30.50 30.29 -8.73
C ALA A 10 31.07 29.13 -7.91
N ALA A 11 32.14 29.36 -7.14
CA ALA A 11 32.72 28.36 -6.24
C ALA A 11 31.74 27.92 -5.15
N TRP A 12 30.99 28.86 -4.57
CA TRP A 12 29.96 28.56 -3.59
C TRP A 12 28.85 27.70 -4.22
N ALA A 13 28.33 28.09 -5.40
CA ALA A 13 27.30 27.31 -6.09
C ALA A 13 27.79 25.89 -6.44
N ALA A 14 29.03 25.76 -6.90
CA ALA A 14 29.64 24.45 -7.19
C ALA A 14 29.74 23.58 -5.92
N ALA A 15 30.12 24.16 -4.77
CA ALA A 15 30.18 23.43 -3.51
C ALA A 15 28.80 22.92 -3.06
N THR A 16 27.75 23.72 -3.22
CA THR A 16 26.38 23.30 -2.85
C THR A 16 25.86 22.20 -3.76
N LEU A 17 26.14 22.29 -5.07
CA LEU A 17 25.80 21.23 -6.02
C LEU A 17 26.52 19.92 -5.68
N LEU A 18 27.79 20.00 -5.28
CA LEU A 18 28.57 18.83 -4.88
C LEU A 18 28.00 18.18 -3.61
N ALA A 19 27.63 19.00 -2.62
CA ALA A 19 27.01 18.54 -1.38
C ALA A 19 25.64 17.87 -1.63
N MET A 20 24.80 18.48 -2.48
CA MET A 20 23.50 17.93 -2.87
C MET A 20 23.66 16.59 -3.60
N ALA A 21 24.62 16.51 -4.53
CA ALA A 21 24.93 15.27 -5.24
C ALA A 21 25.39 14.18 -4.27
N MET A 22 26.24 14.51 -3.29
CA MET A 22 26.73 13.54 -2.31
C MET A 22 25.60 13.04 -1.40
N SER A 23 24.68 13.91 -0.99
CA SER A 23 23.48 13.52 -0.23
C SER A 23 22.57 12.60 -1.04
N TRP A 24 22.36 12.88 -2.33
CA TRP A 24 21.57 12.05 -3.23
C TRP A 24 22.20 10.67 -3.44
N PHE A 25 23.50 10.62 -3.77
CA PHE A 25 24.22 9.35 -3.98
C PHE A 25 24.27 8.47 -2.74
N GLY A 26 24.43 9.07 -1.54
CA GLY A 26 24.43 8.32 -0.29
C GLY A 26 23.11 7.59 -0.04
N VAL A 27 21.98 8.29 -0.18
CA VAL A 27 20.65 7.69 -0.03
C VAL A 27 20.36 6.65 -1.12
N HIS A 28 20.71 6.96 -2.37
CA HIS A 28 20.47 6.06 -3.50
C HIS A 28 21.28 4.76 -3.41
N SER A 29 22.51 4.82 -2.89
CA SER A 29 23.35 3.63 -2.71
C SER A 29 22.80 2.67 -1.67
N VAL A 30 22.30 3.17 -0.52
CA VAL A 30 21.70 2.30 0.52
C VAL A 30 20.47 1.58 -0.03
N LEU A 31 19.60 2.31 -0.74
CA LEU A 31 18.40 1.73 -1.34
C LEU A 31 18.74 0.70 -2.42
N SER A 32 19.78 0.97 -3.22
CA SER A 32 20.23 0.06 -4.27
C SER A 32 20.89 -1.20 -3.71
N SER A 33 21.59 -1.12 -2.58
CA SER A 33 22.25 -2.28 -1.96
C SER A 33 21.27 -3.30 -1.37
N ASP A 34 20.07 -2.87 -0.95
CA ASP A 34 19.05 -3.76 -0.37
C ASP A 34 18.31 -4.57 -1.46
N ALA A 35 18.07 -3.96 -2.63
CA ALA A 35 17.31 -4.58 -3.72
C ALA A 35 17.99 -5.80 -4.39
N PHE A 36 19.31 -5.96 -4.24
CA PHE A 36 20.06 -7.08 -4.81
C PHE A 36 20.45 -8.15 -3.78
N GLY A 37 20.10 -7.98 -2.50
CA GLY A 37 20.58 -8.82 -1.40
C GLY A 37 19.66 -9.96 -0.98
N ASP A 38 18.33 -9.83 -1.14
CA ASP A 38 17.38 -10.80 -0.58
C ASP A 38 16.32 -11.24 -1.60
N ALA A 39 16.70 -12.16 -2.49
CA ALA A 39 15.74 -12.95 -3.24
C ALA A 39 15.45 -14.23 -2.45
N PRO A 40 14.24 -14.46 -1.93
CA PRO A 40 13.93 -15.66 -1.14
C PRO A 40 14.10 -16.90 -2.02
N GLN A 41 15.10 -17.72 -1.72
CA GLN A 41 15.29 -19.00 -2.39
C GLN A 41 14.14 -19.95 -2.02
N ALA A 42 13.32 -20.29 -3.01
CA ALA A 42 12.29 -21.31 -2.87
C ALA A 42 12.94 -22.70 -2.72
N ILE A 43 12.81 -23.29 -1.53
CA ILE A 43 13.18 -24.69 -1.28
C ILE A 43 12.13 -25.58 -1.99
N PRO A 44 12.50 -26.41 -2.98
CA PRO A 44 11.56 -27.32 -3.61
C PRO A 44 11.16 -28.43 -2.63
N VAL A 45 9.90 -28.42 -2.18
CA VAL A 45 9.29 -29.56 -1.47
C VAL A 45 8.82 -30.57 -2.51
N ALA A 46 9.49 -31.72 -2.60
CA ALA A 46 9.06 -32.85 -3.41
C ALA A 46 7.84 -33.52 -2.77
N ALA A 47 6.70 -33.56 -3.46
CA ALA A 47 5.51 -34.30 -3.05
C ALA A 47 5.56 -35.75 -3.60
N PRO A 48 5.39 -36.79 -2.77
CA PRO A 48 5.23 -38.16 -3.26
C PRO A 48 3.80 -38.38 -3.81
N THR A 49 3.72 -38.82 -5.07
CA THR A 49 2.51 -39.33 -5.75
C THR A 49 2.12 -40.73 -5.25
N PRO A 50 0.82 -41.04 -5.19
CA PRO A 50 0.37 -42.27 -5.85
C PRO A 50 -0.96 -42.14 -6.66
N SER A 51 -0.83 -42.41 -7.97
CA SER A 51 -1.61 -43.25 -8.90
C SER A 51 -3.05 -43.75 -8.58
N LEU A 52 -4.01 -43.37 -9.46
CA LEU A 52 -5.06 -44.17 -10.19
C LEU A 52 -6.12 -44.98 -9.38
N THR A 53 -7.45 -45.04 -9.63
CA THR A 53 -8.31 -45.05 -10.85
C THR A 53 -9.84 -45.04 -10.43
N PRO A 54 -10.88 -45.09 -11.32
CA PRO A 54 -12.16 -44.38 -11.19
C PRO A 54 -13.42 -45.28 -10.95
N THR A 55 -14.60 -44.70 -10.69
CA THR A 55 -15.90 -45.36 -10.91
C THR A 55 -16.98 -44.37 -11.32
N LEU A 56 -17.62 -44.71 -12.43
CA LEU A 56 -18.63 -43.97 -13.18
C LEU A 56 -20.04 -44.33 -12.69
N ALA A 57 -20.94 -43.33 -12.70
CA ALA A 57 -22.35 -43.37 -13.09
C ALA A 57 -23.47 -43.17 -12.01
N PRO A 58 -24.49 -42.31 -12.31
CA PRO A 58 -25.69 -42.00 -11.50
C PRO A 58 -26.92 -42.87 -11.92
N PRO A 59 -28.11 -42.81 -11.27
CA PRO A 59 -29.15 -41.79 -11.59
C PRO A 59 -30.07 -41.31 -10.42
N THR A 60 -30.53 -40.05 -10.56
CA THR A 60 -31.86 -39.41 -10.25
C THR A 60 -32.92 -40.17 -9.45
N SER A 61 -33.83 -39.57 -8.66
CA SER A 61 -34.17 -38.22 -8.18
C SER A 61 -35.44 -38.40 -7.31
N LEU A 62 -35.70 -37.53 -6.33
CA LEU A 62 -36.94 -36.74 -6.18
C LEU A 62 -37.03 -36.05 -4.80
N THR A 63 -36.80 -34.74 -4.83
CA THR A 63 -37.58 -33.65 -4.21
C THR A 63 -37.76 -33.58 -2.69
N LEU A 64 -37.07 -32.62 -2.06
CA LEU A 64 -37.67 -31.53 -1.25
C LEU A 64 -36.63 -30.37 -1.04
N PRO A 65 -37.09 -29.10 -0.92
CA PRO A 65 -36.32 -27.86 -1.20
C PRO A 65 -35.32 -27.42 -0.11
N PRO A 66 -34.39 -26.49 -0.42
CA PRO A 66 -33.32 -26.09 0.49
C PRO A 66 -33.85 -25.22 1.63
N THR A 67 -33.58 -25.62 2.87
CA THR A 67 -33.57 -24.69 3.99
C THR A 67 -32.19 -24.72 4.61
N THR A 68 -31.36 -23.83 4.08
CA THR A 68 -30.07 -23.45 4.65
C THR A 68 -30.26 -23.03 6.11
N SER A 69 -29.41 -23.59 6.95
CA SER A 69 -29.29 -23.36 8.38
C SER A 69 -29.38 -21.88 8.78
N SER A 70 -30.31 -21.58 9.68
CA SER A 70 -30.27 -20.45 10.63
C SER A 70 -29.65 -20.96 11.96
N PRO A 71 -29.19 -20.15 12.95
CA PRO A 71 -29.38 -18.72 13.15
C PRO A 71 -28.14 -17.89 13.63
N SER A 72 -28.29 -16.57 13.51
CA SER A 72 -27.74 -15.47 14.34
C SER A 72 -26.41 -15.64 15.11
N SER A 73 -25.40 -14.90 14.68
CA SER A 73 -24.45 -14.23 15.58
C SER A 73 -24.51 -12.71 15.36
N ARG A 74 -25.46 -12.08 16.05
CA ARG A 74 -25.58 -10.63 16.19
C ARG A 74 -24.84 -10.23 17.47
N THR A 75 -23.60 -9.79 17.34
CA THR A 75 -22.95 -8.92 18.33
C THR A 75 -22.25 -7.80 17.58
N THR A 76 -22.98 -6.69 17.52
CA THR A 76 -22.52 -5.36 17.14
C THR A 76 -21.33 -4.95 17.99
N SER A 77 -20.14 -4.86 17.40
CA SER A 77 -19.02 -4.14 18.00
C SER A 77 -18.57 -3.07 17.02
N SER A 78 -19.17 -1.89 17.21
CA SER A 78 -18.81 -0.56 16.75
C SER A 78 -17.71 -0.51 15.67
N ALA A 79 -18.13 -0.45 14.41
CA ALA A 79 -17.32 0.17 13.37
C ALA A 79 -16.93 1.57 13.86
N PRO A 80 -15.64 1.95 13.87
CA PRO A 80 -15.29 3.34 14.10
C PRO A 80 -15.98 4.15 12.99
N PRO A 81 -16.68 5.26 13.33
CA PRO A 81 -17.42 6.01 12.34
C PRO A 81 -16.46 6.46 11.26
N SER A 82 -16.82 6.20 10.00
CA SER A 82 -16.29 6.94 8.86
C SER A 82 -16.55 8.41 9.14
N SER A 83 -15.57 9.06 9.78
CA SER A 83 -15.61 10.48 10.09
C SER A 83 -15.54 11.21 8.76
N SER A 84 -16.70 11.46 8.19
CA SER A 84 -16.94 12.53 7.25
C SER A 84 -16.46 13.80 7.94
N SER A 85 -15.30 14.32 7.54
CA SER A 85 -14.84 15.63 7.98
C SER A 85 -14.92 16.60 6.80
N PRO A 86 -15.33 17.86 7.03
CA PRO A 86 -16.16 18.62 6.11
C PRO A 86 -15.36 19.43 5.08
N ALA A 87 -16.04 19.71 3.97
CA ALA A 87 -15.82 20.81 3.02
C ALA A 87 -14.36 21.31 2.87
N SER A 88 -13.62 20.71 1.93
CA SER A 88 -12.59 21.44 1.20
C SER A 88 -13.09 21.62 -0.23
N THR A 89 -13.23 22.88 -0.61
CA THR A 89 -13.74 23.40 -1.88
C THR A 89 -13.28 22.59 -3.09
N SER A 90 -14.25 22.24 -3.93
CA SER A 90 -14.10 21.57 -5.22
C SER A 90 -12.94 22.13 -6.04
N GLN A 91 -11.81 21.44 -6.02
CA GLN A 91 -10.89 21.42 -7.15
C GLN A 91 -11.34 20.22 -7.98
N ALA A 92 -12.16 20.51 -8.99
CA ALA A 92 -12.90 19.53 -9.77
C ALA A 92 -12.00 18.35 -10.17
N ASP A 93 -12.45 17.13 -9.83
CA ASP A 93 -11.94 15.80 -10.19
C ASP A 93 -11.13 15.02 -9.13
N ALA A 94 -10.64 15.64 -8.05
CA ALA A 94 -9.91 14.92 -6.98
C ALA A 94 -10.67 14.90 -5.63
N ASP A 95 -10.96 13.69 -5.13
CA ASP A 95 -11.63 13.43 -3.85
C ASP A 95 -10.62 13.03 -2.77
N VAL A 96 -10.51 13.80 -1.68
CA VAL A 96 -9.59 13.49 -0.57
C VAL A 96 -10.31 12.62 0.45
N ARG A 97 -9.80 11.41 0.68
CA ARG A 97 -10.34 10.44 1.65
C ARG A 97 -9.35 10.06 2.73
N SER A 98 -9.83 10.02 3.96
CA SER A 98 -9.09 9.48 5.09
C SER A 98 -9.55 8.07 5.45
N TYR A 99 -8.62 7.14 5.59
CA TYR A 99 -8.83 5.77 6.02
C TYR A 99 -8.17 5.55 7.38
N GLN A 100 -8.97 5.04 8.33
CA GLN A 100 -8.51 4.65 9.65
C GLN A 100 -8.18 3.17 9.66
N LEU A 101 -6.93 2.84 10.00
CA LEU A 101 -6.44 1.48 10.18
C LEU A 101 -6.04 1.29 11.64
N THR A 102 -5.90 0.03 12.06
CA THR A 102 -5.43 -0.30 13.42
C THR A 102 -4.05 0.29 13.70
N GLY A 103 -3.20 0.39 12.67
CA GLY A 103 -1.84 0.92 12.80
C GLY A 103 -1.66 2.41 12.52
N GLY A 104 -2.70 3.14 12.11
CA GLY A 104 -2.54 4.53 11.73
C GLY A 104 -3.70 5.12 10.92
N ARG A 105 -3.50 6.37 10.50
CA ARG A 105 -4.37 7.09 9.57
C ARG A 105 -3.67 7.24 8.23
N VAL A 106 -4.37 6.94 7.14
CA VAL A 106 -3.92 7.22 5.77
C VAL A 106 -4.86 8.23 5.14
N VAL A 107 -4.32 9.28 4.55
CA VAL A 107 -5.09 10.24 3.75
C VAL A 107 -4.62 10.13 2.31
N LEU A 108 -5.56 9.84 1.43
CA LEU A 108 -5.34 9.71 0.01
C LEU A 108 -6.15 10.75 -0.73
N GLU A 109 -5.59 11.24 -1.81
CA GLU A 109 -6.29 12.00 -2.85
C GLU A 109 -6.59 11.02 -3.99
N LEU A 110 -7.87 10.85 -4.32
CA LEU A 110 -8.37 9.93 -5.33
C LEU A 110 -8.88 10.77 -6.52
N GLY A 111 -8.18 10.70 -7.65
CA GLY A 111 -8.63 11.24 -8.93
C GLY A 111 -9.41 10.22 -9.76
N ALA A 112 -9.84 10.59 -10.96
CA ALA A 112 -10.59 9.70 -11.85
C ALA A 112 -9.83 8.41 -12.25
N THR A 113 -8.51 8.50 -12.43
CA THR A 113 -7.64 7.38 -12.84
C THR A 113 -6.28 7.42 -12.14
N SER A 114 -6.20 8.09 -10.99
CA SER A 114 -4.97 8.19 -10.20
C SER A 114 -5.28 8.25 -8.71
N ALA A 115 -4.35 7.82 -7.87
CA ALA A 115 -4.38 8.14 -6.46
C ALA A 115 -3.01 8.60 -5.98
N LYS A 116 -3.03 9.48 -4.98
CA LYS A 116 -1.83 10.04 -4.38
C LYS A 116 -1.92 9.94 -2.87
N LEU A 117 -0.83 9.50 -2.25
CA LEU A 117 -0.70 9.55 -0.79
C LEU A 117 -0.45 10.99 -0.37
N VAL A 118 -1.36 11.54 0.44
CA VAL A 118 -1.22 12.87 1.03
C VAL A 118 -0.48 12.78 2.35
N SER A 119 -0.88 11.85 3.22
CA SER A 119 -0.23 11.62 4.50
C SER A 119 -0.48 10.20 5.01
N ALA A 120 0.51 9.61 5.67
CA ALA A 120 0.35 8.40 6.46
C ALA A 120 0.89 8.65 7.87
N THR A 121 0.01 8.73 8.86
CA THR A 121 0.36 8.98 10.25
C THR A 121 0.24 7.68 11.03
N PRO A 122 1.36 7.06 11.47
CA PRO A 122 1.30 5.87 12.29
C PRO A 122 0.77 6.19 13.69
N GLU A 123 0.06 5.23 14.27
CA GLU A 123 -0.26 5.25 15.70
C GLU A 123 1.01 5.00 16.54
N THR A 124 0.96 5.39 17.82
CA THR A 124 2.14 5.29 18.70
C THR A 124 2.66 3.86 18.76
N GLY A 125 3.93 3.66 18.38
CA GLY A 125 4.62 2.36 18.35
C GLY A 125 4.32 1.47 17.15
N TRP A 126 3.59 1.98 16.15
CA TRP A 126 3.53 1.39 14.82
C TRP A 126 4.58 2.04 13.92
N GLN A 127 5.18 1.25 13.04
CA GLN A 127 6.03 1.74 11.95
C GLN A 127 5.21 1.89 10.69
N VAL A 128 5.50 2.89 9.87
CA VAL A 128 4.85 3.10 8.58
C VAL A 128 5.83 2.89 7.45
N GLN A 129 5.40 2.17 6.41
CA GLN A 129 6.12 2.01 5.15
C GLN A 129 5.16 2.28 3.99
N ALA A 130 5.61 3.04 3.00
CA ALA A 130 4.78 3.38 1.84
C ALA A 130 5.55 3.04 0.56
N TRP A 131 4.85 2.39 -0.37
CA TRP A 131 5.34 2.06 -1.70
C TRP A 131 4.36 2.59 -2.74
N GLN A 132 4.89 3.04 -3.87
CA GLN A 132 4.11 3.57 -4.97
C GLN A 132 4.76 3.16 -6.29
N ALA A 133 3.95 2.83 -7.29
CA ALA A 133 4.36 2.76 -8.67
C ALA A 133 3.21 3.16 -9.61
N ASP A 134 3.41 3.02 -10.92
CA ASP A 134 2.35 3.26 -11.90
C ASP A 134 1.15 2.33 -11.64
N GLY A 135 0.01 2.93 -11.31
CA GLY A 135 -1.25 2.23 -11.12
C GLY A 135 -1.49 1.63 -9.73
N TRP A 136 -0.58 1.82 -8.76
CA TRP A 136 -0.83 1.37 -7.39
C TRP A 136 -0.04 2.13 -6.31
N LEU A 137 -0.60 2.08 -5.09
CA LEU A 137 -0.01 2.62 -3.87
C LEU A 137 -0.31 1.69 -2.70
N ARG A 138 0.69 1.42 -1.88
CA ARG A 138 0.55 0.62 -0.67
C ARG A 138 1.11 1.36 0.53
N VAL A 139 0.40 1.34 1.65
CA VAL A 139 0.88 1.81 2.93
C VAL A 139 0.71 0.68 3.94
N ASP A 140 1.80 0.22 4.53
CA ASP A 140 1.77 -0.78 5.59
C ASP A 140 2.15 -0.14 6.92
N PHE A 141 1.38 -0.48 7.95
CA PHE A 141 1.70 -0.23 9.34
C PHE A 141 2.06 -1.53 10.01
N SER A 142 3.25 -1.64 10.62
CA SER A 142 3.68 -2.84 11.30
C SER A 142 4.05 -2.58 12.76
N ARG A 143 3.71 -3.54 13.63
CA ARG A 143 4.01 -3.52 15.06
C ARG A 143 4.03 -4.92 15.63
N ASP A 144 5.14 -5.32 16.24
CA ASP A 144 5.25 -6.56 17.02
C ASP A 144 4.66 -7.81 16.31
N GLY A 145 4.89 -7.93 14.99
CA GLY A 145 4.39 -9.04 14.17
C GLY A 145 2.94 -8.90 13.65
N THR A 146 2.26 -7.81 13.98
CA THR A 146 0.95 -7.43 13.42
C THR A 146 1.14 -6.41 12.30
N THR A 147 0.40 -6.56 11.20
CA THR A 147 0.45 -5.65 10.05
C THR A 147 -0.94 -5.18 9.68
N SER A 148 -1.10 -3.88 9.45
CA SER A 148 -2.28 -3.27 8.85
C SER A 148 -1.90 -2.59 7.55
N SER A 149 -2.56 -2.93 6.46
CA SER A 149 -2.19 -2.48 5.12
C SER A 149 -3.33 -1.69 4.49
N CYS A 150 -3.01 -0.60 3.81
CA CYS A 150 -3.87 0.13 2.91
C CYS A 150 -3.30 0.00 1.50
N PHE A 151 -4.00 -0.73 0.63
CA PHE A 151 -3.61 -0.92 -0.75
C PHE A 151 -4.60 -0.21 -1.68
N VAL A 152 -4.09 0.55 -2.63
CA VAL A 152 -4.87 1.33 -3.58
C VAL A 152 -4.39 1.04 -4.98
N THR A 153 -5.32 0.74 -5.88
CA THR A 153 -5.00 0.33 -7.26
C THR A 153 -5.86 1.10 -8.25
N TRP A 154 -5.25 1.64 -9.31
CA TRP A 154 -5.90 2.39 -10.38
C TRP A 154 -5.27 2.03 -11.74
N ASN A 155 -5.59 0.87 -12.32
CA ASN A 155 -5.05 0.51 -13.64
C ASN A 155 -5.95 1.07 -14.76
N GLY A 156 -5.97 2.40 -14.92
CA GLY A 156 -6.82 3.09 -15.91
C GLY A 156 -8.31 3.16 -15.53
N HIS A 157 -8.64 2.83 -14.28
CA HIS A 157 -9.98 2.89 -13.69
C HIS A 157 -9.93 3.67 -12.38
N PRO A 158 -11.10 4.08 -11.83
CA PRO A 158 -11.16 4.76 -10.55
C PRO A 158 -10.43 3.96 -9.45
N PRO A 159 -9.66 4.63 -8.59
CA PRO A 159 -8.86 3.98 -7.56
C PRO A 159 -9.72 3.15 -6.61
N THR A 160 -9.37 1.87 -6.47
CA THR A 160 -10.00 0.96 -5.52
C THR A 160 -9.12 0.83 -4.30
N VAL A 161 -9.67 1.10 -3.12
CA VAL A 161 -8.95 1.04 -1.84
C VAL A 161 -9.34 -0.23 -1.09
N GLN A 162 -8.35 -0.95 -0.58
CA GLN A 162 -8.48 -2.12 0.28
C GLN A 162 -7.69 -1.90 1.56
N THR A 163 -8.30 -2.19 2.70
CA THR A 163 -7.68 -2.06 4.02
C THR A 163 -7.82 -3.34 4.82
N THR A 164 -6.78 -3.75 5.53
CA THR A 164 -6.74 -4.96 6.38
C THR A 164 -6.30 -4.63 7.80
#